data_AF-A0A9X2D391-F1
#
_entry.id   AF-A0A9X2D391-F1
#
_cell.length_a   1.000
_cell.length_b   1.000
_cell.length_c   1.000
_cell.angle_alpha   90.00
_cell.angle_beta   90.00
_cell.angle_gamma   90.00
#
_symmetry.space_group_name_H-M   'P 1'
#
loop_
_entity.id
_entity.type
_entity.pdbx_description
1 polymer ?
#
loop_
_entity_poly.entity_id
_entity_poly.type
_entity_poly.pdbx_seq_one_letter_code
_entity_poly.pdbx_strand_id
1 'polypeptide(L)'
;MTQNYTPINIETLILVAVWESPFVFQGSFKIIDKSRHTERFIFYRCECNKSEKTDLLEDEFSPYDYQLTHLYRVASDQTQLEFMGQLIDDALYLLKYALYVSLTEMIRNNKQYLTYIDEVALLAISKRVGAVLKEGVDIQEDKDLGFAVSMDFNPSEALGQAAVSALIV
;
A
#
# COMPACT_ATOMS: atom_id res chain seq x y z
N MET A 1 24.90 19.89 13.83
CA MET A 1 24.91 18.93 12.71
C MET A 1 23.46 18.66 12.36
N THR A 2 22.98 19.13 11.21
CA THR A 2 21.65 18.81 10.70
C THR A 2 21.69 17.35 10.22
N GLN A 3 21.06 16.44 10.96
CA GLN A 3 20.79 15.10 10.44
C GLN A 3 19.90 15.27 9.22
N ASN A 4 20.38 14.83 8.05
CA ASN A 4 19.56 14.78 6.84
C ASN A 4 18.53 13.65 7.03
N TYR A 5 17.32 14.02 7.44
CA TYR A 5 16.19 13.11 7.44
C TYR A 5 15.58 13.06 6.03
N THR A 6 15.15 11.89 5.58
CA THR A 6 14.42 11.73 4.32
C THR A 6 12.93 11.62 4.60
N PRO A 7 12.15 12.70 4.49
CA PRO A 7 10.71 12.63 4.65
C PRO A 7 10.09 11.96 3.41
N ILE A 8 9.20 11.00 3.65
CA ILE A 8 8.41 10.36 2.59
C ILE A 8 6.92 10.52 2.84
N ASN A 9 6.15 10.39 1.78
CA ASN A 9 4.72 10.12 1.86
C ASN A 9 4.46 8.72 1.31
N ILE A 10 3.62 7.95 2.00
CA ILE A 10 3.13 6.66 1.55
C ILE A 10 1.64 6.79 1.32
N GLU A 11 1.22 6.72 0.06
CA GLU A 11 -0.18 6.59 -0.30
C GLU A 11 -0.50 5.11 -0.53
N THR A 12 -1.43 4.58 0.24
CA THR A 12 -1.89 3.20 0.12
C THR A 12 -3.23 3.19 -0.61
N LEU A 13 -3.26 2.52 -1.76
CA LEU A 13 -4.46 2.26 -2.54
C LEU A 13 -4.90 0.81 -2.30
N ILE A 14 -6.12 0.62 -1.80
CA ILE A 14 -6.77 -0.69 -1.67
C ILE A 14 -7.74 -0.84 -2.84
N LEU A 15 -7.44 -1.78 -3.74
CA LEU A 15 -8.26 -2.10 -4.92
C LEU A 15 -9.20 -3.27 -4.66
N VAL A 16 -8.76 -4.25 -3.87
CA VAL A 16 -9.54 -5.45 -3.52
C VAL A 16 -9.54 -5.61 -2.01
N ALA A 17 -10.72 -5.85 -1.43
CA ALA A 17 -10.91 -6.19 -0.03
C ALA A 17 -11.90 -7.35 0.10
N VAL A 18 -11.37 -8.55 0.33
CA VAL A 18 -12.14 -9.76 0.62
C VAL A 18 -12.20 -9.94 2.14
N TRP A 19 -13.41 -10.01 2.66
CA TRP A 19 -13.69 -10.05 4.10
C TRP A 19 -14.13 -11.42 4.60
N GLU A 20 -13.78 -12.46 3.86
CA GLU A 20 -13.89 -13.85 4.28
C GLU A 20 -12.53 -14.29 4.81
N SER A 21 -12.49 -15.01 5.92
CA SER A 21 -11.23 -15.38 6.58
C SER A 21 -10.44 -16.42 5.76
N PRO A 22 -9.12 -16.23 5.54
CA PRO A 22 -8.34 -15.05 5.94
C PRO A 22 -8.68 -13.85 5.07
N PHE A 23 -8.82 -12.66 5.67
CA PHE A 23 -9.12 -11.45 4.90
C PHE A 23 -8.00 -11.20 3.89
N VAL A 24 -8.36 -10.83 2.65
CA VAL A 24 -7.40 -10.59 1.58
C VAL A 24 -7.53 -9.17 1.07
N PHE A 25 -6.40 -8.46 1.05
CA PHE A 25 -6.29 -7.11 0.52
C PHE A 25 -5.29 -7.06 -0.63
N GLN A 26 -5.64 -6.40 -1.72
CA GLN A 26 -4.73 -6.17 -2.85
C GLN A 26 -4.77 -4.71 -3.27
N GLY A 27 -3.63 -4.22 -3.74
CA GLY A 27 -3.50 -2.81 -4.06
C GLY A 27 -2.06 -2.40 -4.34
N SER A 28 -1.78 -1.13 -4.10
CA SER A 28 -0.44 -0.56 -4.28
C SER A 28 -0.09 0.46 -3.20
N PHE A 29 1.19 0.54 -2.86
CA PHE A 29 1.80 1.65 -2.17
C PHE A 29 2.48 2.57 -3.20
N LYS A 30 2.13 3.85 -3.19
CA LYS A 30 2.85 4.91 -3.87
C LYS A 30 3.75 5.60 -2.85
N ILE A 31 5.06 5.38 -2.97
CA ILE A 31 6.08 5.97 -2.10
C ILE A 31 6.61 7.23 -2.78
N ILE A 32 6.48 8.38 -2.11
CA ILE A 32 6.91 9.68 -2.62
C ILE A 32 8.08 10.17 -1.75
N ASP A 33 9.27 10.25 -2.34
CA ASP A 33 10.42 10.92 -1.72
C ASP A 33 10.26 12.43 -1.88
N LYS A 34 9.96 13.11 -0.76
CA LYS A 34 9.73 14.57 -0.77
C LYS A 34 11.01 15.37 -1.00
N SER A 35 12.18 14.79 -0.73
CA SER A 35 13.48 15.44 -0.94
C SER A 35 13.92 15.38 -2.39
N ARG A 36 13.66 14.25 -3.07
CA ARG A 36 14.10 14.02 -4.46
C ARG A 36 13.00 14.21 -5.50
N HIS A 37 11.75 14.40 -5.06
CA HIS A 37 10.57 14.46 -5.92
C HIS A 37 10.44 13.24 -6.85
N THR A 38 10.80 12.06 -6.35
CA THR A 38 10.65 10.79 -7.06
C THR A 38 9.53 9.97 -6.45
N GLU A 39 8.78 9.29 -7.29
CA GLU A 39 7.71 8.38 -6.86
C GLU A 39 7.99 6.94 -7.30
N ARG A 40 7.45 6.00 -6.53
CA ARG A 40 7.62 4.56 -6.76
C ARG A 40 6.36 3.80 -6.40
N PHE A 41 6.03 2.81 -7.21
CA PHE A 41 4.89 1.95 -7.00
C PHE A 41 5.34 0.56 -6.56
N ILE A 42 4.75 0.10 -5.46
CA ILE A 42 4.91 -1.25 -4.94
C ILE A 42 3.52 -1.88 -4.90
N PHE A 43 3.31 -2.95 -5.66
CA PHE A 43 2.05 -3.70 -5.66
C PHE A 43 2.09 -4.77 -4.59
N TYR A 44 0.97 -4.98 -3.90
CA TYR A 44 0.90 -5.92 -2.79
C TYR A 44 -0.31 -6.84 -2.85
N ARG A 45 -0.16 -8.01 -2.23
CA ARG A 45 -1.24 -8.82 -1.68
C ARG A 45 -0.95 -9.08 -0.21
N CYS A 46 -1.92 -8.79 0.64
CA CYS A 46 -1.86 -9.02 2.07
C CYS A 46 -2.97 -9.98 2.51
N GLU A 47 -2.63 -10.96 3.34
CA GLU A 47 -3.57 -11.75 4.12
C GLU A 47 -3.62 -11.21 5.55
N CYS A 48 -4.80 -11.21 6.15
CA CYS A 48 -4.99 -10.85 7.55
C CYS A 48 -5.84 -11.92 8.25
N ASN A 49 -5.31 -12.48 9.32
CA ASN A 49 -5.90 -13.62 10.02
C ASN A 49 -6.88 -13.22 11.13
N LYS A 50 -7.48 -12.02 11.03
CA LYS A 50 -8.55 -11.61 11.93
C LYS A 50 -9.86 -12.29 11.56
N SER A 51 -10.70 -12.49 12.57
CA SER A 51 -11.96 -13.23 12.43
C SER A 51 -13.08 -12.30 12.02
N GLU A 52 -13.14 -11.10 12.62
CA GLU A 52 -14.21 -10.13 12.39
C GLU A 52 -13.64 -8.79 11.91
N LYS A 53 -14.43 -8.04 11.12
CA LYS A 53 -14.04 -6.70 10.65
C LYS A 53 -13.82 -5.72 11.81
N THR A 54 -14.58 -5.88 12.89
CA THR A 54 -14.50 -5.04 14.09
C THR A 54 -13.15 -5.17 14.79
N ASP A 55 -12.51 -6.34 14.71
CA ASP A 55 -11.19 -6.59 15.31
C ASP A 55 -10.10 -5.68 14.70
N LEU A 56 -10.29 -5.20 13.46
CA LEU A 56 -9.38 -4.23 12.84
C LEU A 56 -9.51 -2.81 13.43
N LEU A 57 -10.64 -2.49 14.06
CA LEU A 57 -10.87 -1.20 14.72
C LEU A 57 -10.50 -1.22 16.20
N GLU A 58 -10.71 -2.36 16.87
CA GLU A 58 -10.62 -2.48 18.33
C GLU A 58 -9.23 -2.86 18.81
N ASP A 59 -8.51 -3.70 18.06
CA ASP A 59 -7.17 -4.13 18.47
C ASP A 59 -6.10 -3.11 18.08
N GLU A 60 -5.05 -3.05 18.91
CA GLU A 60 -3.83 -2.34 18.58
C GLU A 60 -3.13 -2.96 17.36
N PHE A 61 -2.36 -2.13 16.65
CA PHE A 61 -1.58 -2.58 15.50
C PHE A 61 -0.57 -3.67 15.90
N SER A 62 -0.67 -4.83 15.24
CA SER A 62 0.32 -5.89 15.27
C SER A 62 0.82 -6.17 13.84
N PRO A 63 2.13 -6.05 13.55
CA PRO A 63 2.67 -6.34 12.22
C PRO A 63 2.59 -7.83 11.85
N TYR A 64 2.32 -8.71 12.82
CA TYR A 64 2.17 -10.15 12.60
C TYR A 64 0.79 -10.52 12.06
N ASP A 65 -0.19 -9.63 12.23
CA ASP A 65 -1.56 -9.84 11.74
C ASP A 65 -1.67 -9.60 10.23
N TYR A 66 -0.66 -8.96 9.63
CA TYR A 66 -0.62 -8.58 8.21
C TYR A 66 0.50 -9.34 7.50
N GLN A 67 0.12 -10.35 6.73
CA GLN A 67 1.03 -11.17 5.94
C GLN A 67 1.05 -10.68 4.50
N LEU A 68 2.07 -9.90 4.14
CA LEU A 68 2.35 -9.58 2.74
C LEU A 68 2.81 -10.86 2.04
N THR A 69 1.92 -11.53 1.31
CA THR A 69 2.26 -12.77 0.61
C THR A 69 2.81 -12.51 -0.79
N HIS A 70 2.56 -11.32 -1.34
CA HIS A 70 3.16 -10.88 -2.57
C HIS A 70 3.51 -9.40 -2.46
N LEU A 71 4.71 -9.04 -2.92
CA LEU A 71 5.18 -7.66 -3.00
C LEU A 71 6.05 -7.50 -4.23
N TYR A 72 5.62 -6.64 -5.15
CA TYR A 72 6.28 -6.44 -6.43
C TYR A 72 6.57 -4.98 -6.68
N ARG A 73 7.72 -4.71 -7.29
CA ARG A 73 8.06 -3.41 -7.84
C ARG A 73 7.99 -3.48 -9.35
N VAL A 74 7.44 -2.46 -9.98
CA VAL A 74 7.57 -2.28 -11.43
C VAL A 74 8.94 -1.67 -11.69
N ALA A 75 9.87 -2.47 -12.22
CA ALA A 75 11.11 -1.97 -12.77
C ALA A 75 10.86 -1.48 -14.21
N SER A 76 11.65 -0.50 -14.65
CA SER A 76 11.59 0.06 -16.02
C SER A 76 12.03 -0.95 -17.10
N ASP A 77 12.74 -2.01 -16.71
CA ASP A 77 12.87 -3.23 -17.49
C ASP A 77 11.81 -4.24 -17.01
N GLN A 78 11.24 -5.05 -17.90
CA GLN A 78 10.11 -5.95 -17.61
C GLN A 78 10.41 -7.09 -16.61
N THR A 79 11.46 -6.94 -15.82
CA THR A 79 11.89 -7.83 -14.75
C THR A 79 11.07 -7.54 -13.50
N GLN A 80 10.00 -8.32 -13.31
CA GLN A 80 9.33 -8.41 -12.01
C GLN A 80 10.32 -9.02 -11.01
N LEU A 81 10.94 -8.19 -10.18
CA LEU A 81 11.77 -8.68 -9.07
C LEU A 81 10.89 -8.90 -7.84
N GLU A 82 11.10 -10.04 -7.19
CA GLU A 82 10.55 -10.36 -5.87
C GLU A 82 11.15 -9.38 -4.84
N PHE A 83 10.41 -8.31 -4.54
CA PHE A 83 10.89 -7.20 -3.72
C PHE A 83 10.94 -7.57 -2.23
N MET A 84 10.14 -8.56 -1.80
CA MET A 84 10.09 -9.03 -0.42
C MET A 84 11.45 -9.45 0.12
N GLY A 85 12.24 -10.21 -0.66
CA GLY A 85 13.55 -10.69 -0.21
C GLY A 85 14.64 -9.61 -0.12
N GLN A 86 14.37 -8.41 -0.64
CA GLN A 86 15.32 -7.28 -0.64
C GLN A 86 15.00 -6.24 0.44
N LEU A 87 13.78 -6.23 0.96
CA LEU A 87 13.37 -5.31 2.01
C LEU A 87 13.86 -5.78 3.37
N ILE A 88 14.31 -4.82 4.19
CA ILE A 88 14.54 -5.03 5.61
C ILE A 88 13.20 -5.07 6.36
N ASP A 89 13.16 -5.78 7.49
CA ASP A 89 11.94 -5.97 8.31
C ASP A 89 11.29 -4.64 8.71
N ASP A 90 12.10 -3.60 8.99
CA ASP A 90 11.59 -2.28 9.36
C ASP A 90 10.84 -1.59 8.21
N ALA A 91 11.25 -1.82 6.96
CA ALA A 91 10.54 -1.30 5.79
C ALA A 91 9.21 -2.03 5.57
N LEU A 92 9.20 -3.35 5.78
CA LEU A 92 7.97 -4.14 5.77
C LEU A 92 7.02 -3.71 6.89
N TYR A 93 7.54 -3.40 8.08
CA TYR A 93 6.75 -2.86 9.18
C TYR A 93 6.04 -1.56 8.78
N LEU A 94 6.75 -0.61 8.16
CA LEU A 94 6.15 0.65 7.69
C LEU A 94 5.01 0.42 6.69
N LEU A 95 5.21 -0.48 5.71
CA LEU A 95 4.16 -0.79 4.72
C LEU A 95 2.93 -1.45 5.37
N LYS A 96 3.15 -2.38 6.31
CA LYS A 96 2.06 -3.01 7.07
C LYS A 96 1.30 -2.01 7.93
N TYR A 97 2.02 -1.09 8.55
CA TYR A 97 1.41 -0.02 9.36
C TYR A 97 0.60 0.95 8.50
N ALA A 98 1.14 1.38 7.35
CA ALA A 98 0.40 2.20 6.38
C ALA A 98 -0.88 1.49 5.91
N LEU A 99 -0.82 0.17 5.65
CA LEU A 99 -2.00 -0.63 5.31
C LEU A 99 -3.01 -0.69 6.46
N TYR A 100 -2.57 -0.94 7.70
CA TYR A 100 -3.45 -0.94 8.88
C TYR A 100 -4.22 0.39 9.04
N VAL A 101 -3.51 1.52 8.96
CA VAL A 101 -4.12 2.85 9.04
C VAL A 101 -5.15 3.02 7.92
N SER A 102 -4.80 2.60 6.70
CA SER A 102 -5.69 2.71 5.54
C SER A 102 -6.94 1.84 5.68
N LEU A 103 -6.82 0.60 6.17
CA LEU A 103 -7.96 -0.27 6.45
C LEU A 103 -8.84 0.29 7.56
N THR A 104 -8.24 0.83 8.61
CA THR A 104 -8.97 1.48 9.72
C THR A 104 -9.79 2.65 9.20
N GLU A 105 -9.18 3.52 8.38
CA GLU A 105 -9.88 4.62 7.74
C GLU A 105 -10.95 4.16 6.76
N MET A 106 -10.72 3.07 6.00
CA MET A 106 -11.71 2.50 5.09
C MET A 106 -12.96 2.02 5.84
N ILE A 107 -12.76 1.35 6.97
CA ILE A 107 -13.85 0.84 7.81
C ILE A 107 -14.57 2.00 8.53
N ARG A 108 -13.85 3.02 9.00
CA ARG A 108 -14.44 4.20 9.66
C ARG A 108 -15.24 5.07 8.70
N ASN A 109 -14.73 5.26 7.49
CA ASN A 109 -15.32 6.15 6.49
C ASN A 109 -16.38 5.48 5.62
N ASN A 110 -17.01 4.38 6.09
CA ASN A 110 -17.96 3.47 5.44
C ASN A 110 -19.15 4.11 4.68
N LYS A 111 -18.86 4.97 3.70
CA LYS A 111 -19.79 5.60 2.75
C LYS A 111 -19.74 4.99 1.36
N GLN A 112 -18.91 3.96 1.14
CA GLN A 112 -18.93 3.18 -0.09
C GLN A 112 -19.12 1.70 0.27
N TYR A 113 -20.39 1.29 0.27
CA TYR A 113 -20.74 -0.09 -0.05
C TYR A 113 -20.14 -0.41 -1.43
N LEU A 114 -18.99 -1.08 -1.48
CA LEU A 114 -18.61 -1.89 -2.64
C LEU A 114 -18.96 -3.33 -2.34
N THR A 115 -20.27 -3.58 -2.23
CA THR A 115 -20.79 -4.92 -2.39
C THR A 115 -20.77 -5.21 -3.89
N TYR A 116 -19.83 -6.05 -4.32
CA TYR A 116 -19.73 -6.59 -5.68
C TYR A 116 -19.22 -5.60 -6.75
N ILE A 117 -17.92 -5.70 -7.08
CA ILE A 117 -17.40 -5.20 -8.36
C ILE A 117 -17.82 -6.22 -9.41
N ASP A 118 -18.71 -5.85 -10.33
CA ASP A 118 -19.07 -6.73 -11.45
C ASP A 118 -17.88 -6.95 -12.41
N GLU A 119 -17.93 -7.99 -13.25
CA GLU A 119 -16.85 -8.33 -14.19
C GLU A 119 -16.50 -7.15 -15.12
N VAL A 120 -17.45 -6.28 -15.42
CA VAL A 120 -17.25 -5.13 -16.32
C VAL A 120 -16.44 -4.04 -15.62
N ALA A 121 -16.75 -3.76 -14.36
CA ALA A 121 -15.99 -2.86 -13.50
C ALA A 121 -14.58 -3.42 -13.25
N LEU A 122 -14.43 -4.72 -13.02
CA LEU A 122 -13.12 -5.37 -12.87
C LEU A 122 -12.28 -5.28 -14.17
N LEU A 123 -12.91 -5.49 -15.33
CA LEU A 123 -12.27 -5.33 -16.64
C LEU A 123 -11.87 -3.88 -16.92
N ALA A 124 -12.72 -2.93 -16.55
CA ALA A 124 -12.42 -1.51 -16.68
C ALA A 124 -11.25 -1.09 -15.78
N ILE A 125 -11.24 -1.53 -14.52
CA ILE A 125 -10.13 -1.33 -13.59
C ILE A 125 -8.86 -1.99 -14.13
N SER A 126 -8.94 -3.26 -14.55
CA SER A 126 -7.79 -3.99 -15.12
C SER A 126 -7.21 -3.31 -16.35
N LYS A 127 -8.05 -2.78 -17.24
CA LYS A 127 -7.61 -2.07 -18.45
C LYS A 127 -6.95 -0.74 -18.11
N ARG A 128 -7.46 -0.01 -17.11
CA ARG A 128 -6.91 1.27 -16.65
C ARG A 128 -5.62 1.09 -15.87
N VAL A 129 -5.57 0.16 -14.91
CA VAL A 129 -4.35 -0.25 -14.21
C VAL A 129 -3.30 -0.73 -15.23
N GLY A 130 -3.72 -1.51 -16.23
CA GLY A 130 -2.85 -1.91 -17.33
C GLY A 130 -2.27 -0.74 -18.13
N ALA A 131 -3.03 0.35 -18.32
CA ALA A 131 -2.57 1.55 -19.00
C ALA A 131 -1.57 2.34 -18.12
N VAL A 132 -1.83 2.49 -16.82
CA VAL A 132 -0.88 3.09 -15.86
C VAL A 132 0.44 2.33 -15.86
N LEU A 133 0.36 1.00 -15.79
CA LEU A 133 1.51 0.11 -15.77
C LEU A 133 2.34 0.12 -17.06
N LYS A 134 1.69 0.32 -18.22
CA LYS A 134 2.35 0.29 -19.54
C LYS A 134 2.81 1.66 -20.04
N GLU A 135 2.04 2.69 -19.73
CA GLU A 135 2.15 4.00 -20.38
C GLU A 135 2.48 5.13 -19.40
N GLY A 136 2.53 4.85 -18.08
CA GLY A 136 2.88 5.84 -17.06
C GLY A 136 1.87 6.98 -16.93
N VAL A 137 0.62 6.75 -17.36
CA VAL A 137 -0.46 7.73 -17.30
C VAL A 137 -0.89 7.92 -15.84
N ASP A 138 -0.92 9.17 -15.39
CA ASP A 138 -1.34 9.55 -14.04
C ASP A 138 -2.84 9.27 -13.86
N ILE A 139 -3.23 8.68 -12.73
CA ILE A 139 -4.64 8.43 -12.38
C ILE A 139 -5.22 9.74 -11.85
N GLN A 140 -5.32 10.74 -12.72
CA GLN A 140 -5.98 11.99 -12.36
C GLN A 140 -7.49 11.78 -12.47
N GLU A 141 -8.14 11.93 -11.33
CA GLU A 141 -9.60 11.95 -11.14
C GLU A 141 -10.33 10.61 -11.30
N ASP A 142 -10.23 9.72 -10.31
CA ASP A 142 -11.29 8.71 -10.12
C ASP A 142 -11.47 8.41 -8.64
N LYS A 143 -12.54 8.97 -8.05
CA LYS A 143 -13.01 8.70 -6.68
C LYS A 143 -13.57 7.27 -6.49
N ASP A 144 -13.54 6.46 -7.54
CA ASP A 144 -14.31 5.21 -7.63
C ASP A 144 -13.45 3.98 -8.00
N LEU A 145 -12.11 4.11 -8.12
CA LEU A 145 -11.24 2.97 -8.49
C LEU A 145 -10.85 2.08 -7.29
N GLY A 146 -10.98 2.60 -6.07
CA GLY A 146 -10.57 1.94 -4.82
C GLY A 146 -10.60 2.92 -3.65
N PHE A 147 -10.12 2.48 -2.48
CA PHE A 147 -9.96 3.34 -1.31
C PHE A 147 -8.49 3.71 -1.12
N ALA A 148 -8.18 5.02 -1.08
CA ALA A 148 -6.82 5.50 -0.95
C ALA A 148 -6.64 6.36 0.30
N VAL A 149 -5.54 6.15 1.02
CA VAL A 149 -5.13 6.97 2.18
C VAL A 149 -3.67 7.32 2.06
N SER A 150 -3.37 8.59 2.27
CA SER A 150 -2.00 9.12 2.22
C SER A 150 -1.50 9.39 3.64
N MET A 151 -0.28 8.93 3.93
CA MET A 151 0.35 9.06 5.24
C MET A 151 1.78 9.61 5.13
N ASP A 152 2.08 10.62 5.93
CA ASP A 152 3.41 11.22 6.01
C ASP A 152 4.30 10.48 7.03
N PHE A 153 5.50 10.08 6.60
CA PHE A 153 6.52 9.50 7.46
C PHE A 153 7.77 10.40 7.48
N ASN A 154 8.04 10.97 8.65
CA ASN A 154 9.17 11.88 8.88
C ASN A 154 10.05 11.35 10.03
N PRO A 155 10.72 10.19 9.88
CA PRO A 155 11.46 9.60 10.99
C PRO A 155 12.65 10.48 11.37
N SER A 156 12.96 10.54 12.65
CA SER A 156 14.14 11.27 13.17
C SER A 156 15.22 10.32 13.70
N GLU A 157 14.79 9.11 14.05
CA GLU A 157 15.59 8.00 14.52
C GLU A 157 16.25 7.23 13.37
N ALA A 158 17.43 6.67 13.65
CA ALA A 158 18.24 6.00 12.64
C ALA A 158 17.55 4.78 12.00
N LEU A 159 16.77 4.02 12.80
CA LEU A 159 16.05 2.84 12.32
C LEU A 159 14.94 3.22 11.32
N GLY A 160 14.15 4.25 11.63
CA GLY A 160 13.14 4.77 10.71
C GLY A 160 13.77 5.34 9.43
N GLN A 161 14.92 5.99 9.52
CA GLN A 161 15.66 6.46 8.34
C GLN A 161 16.16 5.29 7.46
N ALA A 162 16.62 4.19 8.06
CA ALA A 162 17.02 3.00 7.33
C ALA A 162 15.83 2.34 6.63
N ALA A 163 14.69 2.23 7.32
CA ALA A 163 13.45 1.70 6.77
C ALA A 163 12.96 2.50 5.55
N VAL A 164 12.91 3.84 5.70
CA VAL A 164 12.56 4.74 4.59
C VAL A 164 13.53 4.59 3.42
N SER A 165 14.83 4.53 3.71
CA SER A 165 15.86 4.36 2.69
C SER A 165 15.64 3.08 1.87
N ALA A 166 15.29 1.96 2.51
CA ALA A 166 15.03 0.70 1.82
C ALA A 166 13.81 0.76 0.88
N LEU A 167 12.81 1.61 1.15
CA LEU A 167 11.65 1.79 0.28
C LEU A 167 11.96 2.65 -0.96
N ILE A 168 12.97 3.52 -0.86
CA ILE A 168 13.35 4.46 -1.92
C ILE A 168 14.65 4.09 -2.67
N VAL A 169 15.25 2.92 -2.39
CA VAL A 169 16.45 2.37 -3.08
C VAL A 169 16.13 1.74 -4.42
#